data_AF-A0A452YW01-F1
#
_entry.id   AF-A0A452YW01-F1
#
_cell.length_a   1.000
_cell.length_b   1.000
_cell.length_c   1.000
_cell.angle_alpha   90.00
_cell.angle_beta   90.00
_cell.angle_gamma   90.00
#
_symmetry.space_group_name_H-M   'P 1'
#
loop_
_entity.id
_entity.type
_entity.pdbx_description
1 polymer ?
#
loop_
_entity_poly.entity_id
_entity_poly.type
_entity_poly.pdbx_seq_one_letter_code
_entity_poly.pdbx_strand_id
1 'polypeptide(L)'
;MGPRGSALICGYTTYHKLVEESLAELKKKEDCLLCPTGFSANMAVMTALGSISSLLAVGRKPAKDERIAIFSDALNHASIIDGIRLIERQQEAVVFVYKHCDMSHLDFLLSSCSIEKKVVVTDSLFSMDGDFAPLPELVELRRKYGFLLVIDDAHGTLVCGDNGGGVPELLECESGIDISVGTLSKAAGCQGGFVACSTRWKSLIQSRGRSFIFSTALPVPVVASVQG
;
A
#
# COMPACT_ATOMS: atom_id res chain seq x y z
N MET A 1 5.74 -7.12 28.66
CA MET A 1 6.19 -8.22 27.76
C MET A 1 5.59 -7.99 26.38
N GLY A 2 6.30 -8.32 25.30
CA GLY A 2 5.80 -8.20 23.92
C GLY A 2 4.85 -9.35 23.52
N PRO A 3 4.22 -9.25 22.35
CA PRO A 3 3.40 -10.34 21.82
C PRO A 3 4.26 -11.58 21.59
N ARG A 4 3.76 -12.74 22.05
CA ARG A 4 4.46 -14.02 21.98
C ARG A 4 4.22 -14.77 20.65
N GLY A 5 3.71 -14.08 19.63
CA GLY A 5 3.32 -14.68 18.35
C GLY A 5 2.84 -13.66 17.32
N SER A 6 2.41 -14.15 16.16
CA SER A 6 1.82 -13.31 15.10
C SER A 6 0.47 -12.75 15.53
N ALA A 7 0.05 -11.67 14.86
CA ALA A 7 -1.25 -11.03 15.11
C ALA A 7 -2.42 -12.03 14.95
N LEU A 8 -2.32 -12.97 14.01
CA LEU A 8 -3.36 -13.95 13.71
C LEU A 8 -3.51 -15.09 14.74
N ILE A 9 -2.55 -15.25 15.65
CA ILE A 9 -2.57 -16.35 16.64
C ILE A 9 -2.83 -15.81 18.04
N CYS A 10 -1.94 -14.96 18.56
CA CYS A 10 -2.05 -14.43 19.94
C CYS A 10 -1.35 -13.08 20.15
N GLY A 11 -0.82 -12.47 19.09
CA GLY A 11 -0.04 -11.23 19.17
C GLY A 11 -0.86 -9.95 19.11
N TYR A 12 -2.12 -10.02 18.69
CA TYR A 12 -2.98 -8.85 18.54
C TYR A 12 -3.64 -8.48 19.86
N THR A 13 -3.61 -7.19 20.22
CA THR A 13 -4.11 -6.67 21.50
C THR A 13 -4.95 -5.41 21.28
N THR A 14 -5.66 -4.95 22.31
CA THR A 14 -6.42 -3.68 22.25
C THR A 14 -5.57 -2.49 21.81
N TYR A 15 -4.30 -2.41 22.24
CA TYR A 15 -3.36 -1.36 21.78
C TYR A 15 -3.16 -1.35 20.26
N HIS A 16 -3.08 -2.52 19.62
CA HIS A 16 -2.96 -2.60 18.16
C HIS A 16 -4.22 -2.06 17.48
N LYS A 17 -5.41 -2.45 17.98
CA LYS A 17 -6.69 -1.98 17.48
C LYS A 17 -6.84 -0.46 17.56
N LEU A 18 -6.52 0.13 18.71
CA LEU A 18 -6.64 1.59 18.90
C LEU A 18 -5.73 2.37 17.95
N VAL A 19 -4.51 1.89 17.71
CA VAL A 19 -3.59 2.52 16.75
C VAL A 19 -4.08 2.32 15.32
N GLU A 20 -4.59 1.13 14.96
CA GLU A 20 -5.24 0.92 13.65
C GLU A 20 -6.42 1.87 13.43
N GLU A 21 -7.29 2.04 14.42
CA GLU A 21 -8.44 2.96 14.35
C GLU A 21 -7.98 4.42 14.16
N SER A 22 -6.99 4.86 14.93
CA SER A 22 -6.43 6.22 14.82
C SER A 22 -5.78 6.48 13.47
N LEU A 23 -5.04 5.50 12.93
CA LEU A 23 -4.41 5.62 11.60
C LEU A 23 -5.43 5.56 10.46
N ALA A 24 -6.50 4.77 10.61
CA ALA A 24 -7.60 4.74 9.65
C ALA A 24 -8.31 6.11 9.59
N GLU A 25 -8.58 6.71 10.75
CA GLU A 25 -9.16 8.05 10.86
C GLU A 25 -8.24 9.11 10.25
N LEU A 26 -6.95 9.11 10.62
CA LEU A 26 -5.94 10.03 10.07
C LEU A 26 -5.87 9.98 8.53
N LYS A 27 -6.02 8.79 7.94
CA LYS A 27 -5.98 8.58 6.49
C LYS A 27 -7.35 8.69 5.80
N LYS A 28 -8.42 8.99 6.54
CA LYS A 28 -9.80 9.00 6.04
C LYS A 28 -10.16 7.68 5.32
N LYS A 29 -9.85 6.55 5.96
CA LYS A 29 -10.13 5.19 5.48
C LYS A 29 -10.98 4.42 6.48
N GLU A 30 -11.64 3.36 5.99
CA GLU A 30 -12.53 2.55 6.83
C GLU A 30 -11.76 1.76 7.88
N ASP A 31 -10.57 1.25 7.53
CA ASP A 31 -9.79 0.40 8.42
C ASP A 31 -8.29 0.50 8.11
N CYS A 32 -7.47 -0.01 9.02
CA CYS A 32 -6.03 -0.02 8.92
C CYS A 32 -5.45 -1.35 9.41
N LEU A 33 -4.31 -1.76 8.83
CA LEU A 33 -3.56 -2.93 9.24
C LEU A 33 -2.14 -2.55 9.67
N LEU A 34 -1.76 -2.88 10.91
CA LEU A 34 -0.38 -2.72 11.37
C LEU A 34 0.54 -3.81 10.83
N CYS A 35 1.74 -3.41 10.42
CA CYS A 35 2.80 -4.27 9.92
C CYS A 35 4.13 -3.98 10.65
N PRO A 36 5.08 -4.93 10.70
CA PRO A 36 6.37 -4.74 11.40
C PRO A 36 7.18 -3.51 10.97
N THR A 37 7.13 -3.14 9.69
CA THR A 37 7.82 -1.99 9.05
C THR A 37 7.05 -1.50 7.82
N GLY A 38 7.34 -0.28 7.35
CA GLY A 38 6.80 0.22 6.07
C GLY A 38 7.19 -0.69 4.89
N PHE A 39 8.40 -1.26 4.90
CA PHE A 39 8.81 -2.27 3.92
C PHE A 39 7.88 -3.48 3.93
N SER A 40 7.61 -4.04 5.12
CA SER A 40 6.73 -5.21 5.25
C SER A 40 5.28 -4.91 4.85
N ALA A 41 4.81 -3.67 5.03
CA ALA A 41 3.49 -3.22 4.61
C ALA A 41 3.36 -3.23 3.07
N ASN A 42 4.33 -2.65 2.37
CA ASN A 42 4.39 -2.72 0.89
C ASN A 42 4.44 -4.17 0.39
N MET A 43 5.28 -5.01 0.99
CA MET A 43 5.34 -6.44 0.63
C MET A 43 3.99 -7.16 0.86
N ALA A 44 3.27 -6.80 1.93
CA ALA A 44 1.98 -7.40 2.26
C ALA A 44 0.92 -7.02 1.22
N VAL A 45 0.88 -5.73 0.84
CA VAL A 45 -0.01 -5.23 -0.21
C VAL A 45 0.29 -5.91 -1.54
N MET A 46 1.55 -5.93 -1.99
CA MET A 46 1.91 -6.51 -3.28
C MET A 46 1.57 -8.00 -3.36
N THR A 47 1.94 -8.78 -2.34
CA THR A 47 1.63 -10.23 -2.32
C THR A 47 0.13 -10.51 -2.20
N ALA A 48 -0.63 -9.68 -1.47
CA ALA A 48 -2.08 -9.81 -1.42
C ALA A 48 -2.73 -9.51 -2.77
N LEU A 49 -2.27 -8.47 -3.48
CA LEU A 49 -2.72 -8.16 -4.83
C LEU A 49 -2.43 -9.32 -5.78
N GLY A 50 -1.16 -9.76 -5.89
CA GLY A 50 -0.78 -10.88 -6.76
C GLY A 50 -1.61 -12.15 -6.52
N SER A 51 -1.92 -12.44 -5.26
CA SER A 51 -2.75 -13.61 -4.90
C SER A 51 -4.13 -13.62 -5.54
N ILE A 52 -4.71 -12.47 -5.91
CA ILE A 52 -6.00 -12.39 -6.60
C ILE A 52 -5.96 -13.16 -7.93
N SER A 53 -4.88 -13.00 -8.71
CA SER A 53 -4.72 -13.73 -9.97
C SER A 53 -4.63 -15.23 -9.74
N SER A 54 -3.90 -15.66 -8.71
CA SER A 54 -3.83 -17.07 -8.30
C SER A 54 -5.19 -17.62 -7.84
N LEU A 55 -6.01 -16.83 -7.15
CA LEU A 55 -7.35 -17.22 -6.72
C LEU A 55 -8.31 -17.40 -7.89
N LEU A 56 -8.22 -16.54 -8.90
CA LEU A 56 -9.06 -16.61 -10.10
C LEU A 56 -8.67 -17.79 -11.01
N ALA A 57 -7.39 -18.18 -11.00
CA ALA A 57 -6.88 -19.26 -11.83
C ALA A 57 -7.09 -20.67 -11.23
N VAL A 58 -7.81 -20.84 -10.11
CA VAL A 58 -8.17 -22.10 -9.42
C VAL A 58 -7.34 -23.34 -9.84
N GLY A 59 -6.18 -23.54 -9.20
CA GLY A 59 -5.38 -24.76 -9.35
C GLY A 59 -4.54 -24.85 -10.64
N ARG A 60 -4.57 -23.83 -11.50
CA ARG A 60 -3.64 -23.68 -12.64
C ARG A 60 -2.90 -22.35 -12.56
N LYS A 61 -1.95 -22.17 -13.48
CA LYS A 61 -1.27 -20.88 -13.65
C LYS A 61 -2.23 -19.83 -14.26
N PRO A 62 -2.19 -18.57 -13.79
CA PRO A 62 -2.97 -17.49 -14.40
C PRO A 62 -2.56 -17.26 -15.85
N ALA A 63 -3.56 -17.20 -16.74
CA ALA A 63 -3.36 -16.73 -18.10
C ALA A 63 -2.94 -15.25 -18.09
N LYS A 64 -2.34 -14.75 -19.18
CA LYS A 64 -1.74 -13.40 -19.20
C LYS A 64 -2.76 -12.29 -18.93
N ASP A 65 -3.99 -12.48 -19.39
CA ASP A 65 -5.16 -11.60 -19.22
C ASP A 65 -5.81 -11.70 -17.84
N GLU A 66 -5.59 -12.79 -17.11
CA GLU A 66 -6.07 -13.00 -15.73
C GLU A 66 -5.09 -12.45 -14.67
N ARG A 67 -3.89 -12.07 -15.09
CA ARG A 67 -2.88 -11.41 -14.24
C ARG A 67 -3.30 -9.99 -13.89
N ILE A 68 -2.66 -9.42 -12.89
CA ILE A 68 -2.79 -8.00 -12.59
C ILE A 68 -1.76 -7.21 -13.38
N ALA A 69 -2.19 -6.14 -14.04
CA ALA A 69 -1.28 -5.15 -14.62
C ALA A 69 -0.91 -4.11 -13.56
N ILE A 70 0.37 -4.02 -13.23
CA ILE A 70 0.89 -3.04 -12.26
C ILE A 70 1.65 -1.97 -13.00
N PHE A 71 1.28 -0.71 -12.77
CA PHE A 71 1.93 0.47 -13.29
C PHE A 71 2.69 1.13 -12.15
N SER A 72 4.02 1.07 -12.20
CA SER A 72 4.92 1.58 -11.16
C SER A 72 5.62 2.85 -11.65
N ASP A 73 5.69 3.87 -10.82
CA ASP A 73 6.60 5.00 -11.06
C ASP A 73 8.05 4.48 -11.11
N ALA A 74 8.87 5.12 -11.94
CA ALA A 74 10.28 4.74 -12.13
C ALA A 74 11.14 4.96 -10.89
N LEU A 75 10.77 5.90 -10.01
CA LEU A 75 11.52 6.23 -8.79
C LEU A 75 10.89 5.65 -7.52
N ASN A 76 9.95 4.71 -7.67
CA ASN A 76 9.34 4.04 -6.52
C ASN A 76 10.37 3.42 -5.58
N HIS A 77 10.05 3.46 -4.29
CA HIS A 77 10.88 2.93 -3.24
C HIS A 77 11.16 1.44 -3.41
N ALA A 78 12.35 1.00 -2.99
CA ALA A 78 12.82 -0.36 -3.17
C ALA A 78 11.85 -1.43 -2.64
N SER A 79 11.11 -1.16 -1.55
CA SER A 79 10.12 -2.09 -1.01
C SER A 79 8.94 -2.35 -1.96
N ILE A 80 8.53 -1.35 -2.73
CA ILE A 80 7.48 -1.49 -3.76
C ILE A 80 8.05 -2.36 -4.89
N ILE A 81 9.25 -2.03 -5.37
CA ILE A 81 9.93 -2.75 -6.45
C ILE A 81 10.13 -4.22 -6.08
N ASP A 82 10.59 -4.52 -4.86
CA ASP A 82 10.82 -5.89 -4.39
C ASP A 82 9.51 -6.68 -4.30
N GLY A 83 8.42 -6.05 -3.84
CA GLY A 83 7.10 -6.64 -3.82
C GLY A 83 6.58 -6.97 -5.22
N ILE A 84 6.74 -6.03 -6.16
CA ILE A 84 6.37 -6.19 -7.57
C ILE A 84 7.17 -7.34 -8.21
N ARG A 85 8.49 -7.36 -8.01
CA ARG A 85 9.36 -8.43 -8.55
C ARG A 85 8.99 -9.80 -8.01
N LEU A 86 8.57 -9.89 -6.76
CA LEU A 86 8.14 -11.16 -6.16
C LEU A 86 6.90 -11.73 -6.87
N ILE A 87 5.86 -10.92 -7.05
CA ILE A 87 4.61 -11.36 -7.70
C ILE A 87 4.76 -11.54 -9.21
N GLU A 88 5.65 -10.78 -9.86
CA GLU A 88 6.02 -10.99 -11.26
C GLU A 88 6.71 -12.35 -11.46
N ARG A 89 7.66 -12.72 -10.59
CA ARG A 89 8.31 -14.05 -10.61
C ARG A 89 7.32 -15.19 -10.36
N GLN A 90 6.29 -14.94 -9.57
CA GLN A 90 5.19 -15.89 -9.35
C GLN A 90 4.20 -15.96 -10.52
N GLN A 91 4.41 -15.14 -11.56
CA GLN A 91 3.55 -15.04 -12.75
C GLN A 91 2.13 -14.56 -12.41
N GLU A 92 1.98 -13.78 -11.33
CA GLU A 92 0.71 -13.22 -10.86
C GLU A 92 0.46 -11.81 -11.41
N ALA A 93 1.53 -11.09 -11.77
CA ALA A 93 1.46 -9.74 -12.31
C ALA A 93 2.22 -9.59 -13.63
N VAL A 94 1.84 -8.57 -14.39
CA VAL A 94 2.58 -8.00 -15.52
C VAL A 94 2.90 -6.54 -15.16
N VAL A 95 4.15 -6.15 -15.28
CA VAL A 95 4.63 -4.86 -14.78
C VAL A 95 4.90 -3.90 -15.92
N PHE A 96 4.47 -2.66 -15.75
CA PHE A 96 4.75 -1.53 -16.62
C PHE A 96 5.36 -0.42 -15.77
N VAL A 97 6.53 0.08 -16.16
CA VAL A 97 7.19 1.19 -15.47
C VAL A 97 6.97 2.45 -16.30
N TYR A 98 6.28 3.44 -15.72
CA TYR A 98 6.10 4.75 -16.35
C TYR A 98 7.21 5.70 -15.89
N LYS A 99 7.43 6.76 -16.67
CA LYS A 99 8.48 7.73 -16.34
C LYS A 99 8.03 8.50 -15.11
N HIS A 100 8.99 8.87 -14.27
CA HIS A 100 8.72 9.54 -13.01
C HIS A 100 7.79 10.76 -13.18
N CYS A 101 6.67 10.76 -12.47
CA CYS A 101 5.63 11.80 -12.50
C CYS A 101 5.08 12.13 -13.91
N ASP A 102 5.25 11.26 -14.91
CA ASP A 102 4.82 11.48 -16.30
C ASP A 102 3.44 10.86 -16.55
N MET A 103 2.39 11.65 -16.34
CA MET A 103 0.99 11.22 -16.53
C MET A 103 0.65 10.95 -17.99
N SER A 104 1.36 11.56 -18.95
CA SER A 104 1.17 11.27 -20.37
C SER A 104 1.68 9.89 -20.74
N HIS A 105 2.86 9.50 -20.23
CA HIS A 105 3.38 8.15 -20.41
C HIS A 105 2.50 7.11 -19.69
N LEU A 106 2.01 7.42 -18.50
CA LEU A 106 1.07 6.55 -17.79
C LEU A 106 -0.25 6.35 -18.58
N ASP A 107 -0.85 7.42 -19.10
CA ASP A 107 -2.07 7.36 -19.93
C ASP A 107 -1.87 6.49 -21.18
N PHE A 108 -0.72 6.63 -21.84
CA PHE A 108 -0.33 5.79 -22.97
C PHE A 108 -0.23 4.30 -22.60
N LEU A 109 0.41 3.97 -21.47
CA LEU A 109 0.53 2.60 -21.00
C LEU A 109 -0.83 2.01 -20.58
N LEU A 110 -1.65 2.80 -19.90
CA LEU A 110 -3.00 2.40 -19.46
C LEU A 110 -3.91 2.11 -20.65
N SER A 111 -3.93 3.00 -21.65
CA SER A 111 -4.74 2.85 -22.87
C SER A 111 -4.31 1.67 -23.75
N SER A 112 -3.01 1.36 -23.75
CA SER A 112 -2.46 0.24 -24.53
C SER A 112 -2.59 -1.12 -23.82
N CYS A 113 -2.98 -1.14 -22.54
CA CYS A 113 -3.00 -2.36 -21.74
C CYS A 113 -4.36 -3.07 -21.80
N SER A 114 -4.36 -4.27 -22.39
CA SER A 114 -5.54 -5.13 -22.53
C SER A 114 -5.95 -5.87 -21.24
N ILE A 115 -5.10 -5.87 -20.21
CA ILE A 115 -5.40 -6.54 -18.94
C ILE A 115 -6.44 -5.72 -18.18
N GLU A 116 -7.52 -6.37 -17.75
CA GLU A 116 -8.65 -5.71 -17.09
C GLU A 116 -8.27 -5.16 -15.69
N LYS A 117 -7.57 -5.98 -14.90
CA LYS A 117 -7.25 -5.67 -13.50
C LYS A 117 -5.99 -4.84 -13.44
N LYS A 118 -6.15 -3.52 -13.31
CA LYS A 118 -5.07 -2.54 -13.31
C LYS A 118 -4.84 -1.98 -11.91
N VAL A 119 -3.57 -1.82 -11.53
CA VAL A 119 -3.12 -1.19 -10.29
C VAL A 119 -2.07 -0.16 -10.64
N VAL A 120 -2.25 1.09 -10.20
CA VAL A 120 -1.19 2.11 -10.23
C VAL A 120 -0.62 2.23 -8.83
N VAL A 121 0.70 2.16 -8.72
CA VAL A 121 1.43 2.31 -7.45
C VAL A 121 2.50 3.39 -7.57
N THR A 122 2.53 4.28 -6.57
CA THR A 122 3.53 5.36 -6.50
C THR A 122 3.88 5.68 -5.04
N ASP A 123 5.11 6.11 -4.77
CA ASP A 123 5.35 6.98 -3.62
C ASP A 123 4.57 8.29 -3.82
N SER A 124 4.07 8.88 -2.73
CA SER A 124 3.35 10.14 -2.78
C SER A 124 4.25 11.36 -2.54
N LEU A 125 5.31 11.19 -1.75
CA LEU A 125 6.43 12.11 -1.58
C LEU A 125 7.74 11.32 -1.74
N PHE A 126 8.50 11.62 -2.78
CA PHE A 126 9.71 10.88 -3.12
C PHE A 126 10.88 11.29 -2.22
N SER A 127 11.51 10.29 -1.60
CA SER A 127 12.45 10.51 -0.49
C SER A 127 13.75 11.23 -0.84
N MET A 128 14.22 11.09 -2.09
CA MET A 128 15.52 11.62 -2.53
C MET A 128 15.38 13.03 -3.10
N ASP A 129 14.37 13.24 -3.95
CA ASP A 129 14.17 14.50 -4.68
C ASP A 129 13.19 15.45 -3.96
N GLY A 130 12.37 14.92 -3.05
CA GLY A 130 11.45 15.71 -2.22
C GLY A 130 10.24 16.26 -2.98
N ASP A 131 9.99 15.77 -4.19
CA ASP A 131 8.86 16.14 -5.00
C ASP A 131 7.63 15.24 -4.72
N PHE A 132 6.46 15.76 -5.09
CA PHE A 132 5.18 15.08 -4.89
C PHE A 132 4.74 14.37 -6.16
N ALA A 133 4.19 13.17 -6.01
CA ALA A 133 3.44 12.56 -7.10
C ALA A 133 2.23 13.44 -7.47
N PRO A 134 1.86 13.54 -8.76
CA PRO A 134 0.69 14.31 -9.21
C PRO A 134 -0.62 13.58 -8.86
N LEU A 135 -0.94 13.48 -7.56
CA LEU A 135 -2.08 12.70 -7.06
C LEU A 135 -3.44 13.15 -7.65
N PRO A 136 -3.74 14.45 -7.83
CA PRO A 136 -4.98 14.86 -8.48
C PRO A 136 -5.12 14.31 -9.91
N GLU A 137 -4.05 14.35 -10.70
CA GLU A 137 -4.03 13.82 -12.07
C GLU A 137 -4.16 12.29 -12.07
N LEU A 138 -3.50 11.61 -11.13
CA LEU A 138 -3.67 10.16 -10.93
C LEU A 138 -5.11 9.79 -10.58
N VAL A 139 -5.80 10.60 -9.77
CA VAL A 139 -7.22 10.40 -9.43
C VAL A 139 -8.11 10.62 -10.66
N GLU A 140 -7.79 11.57 -11.53
CA GLU A 140 -8.50 11.76 -12.81
C GLU A 140 -8.31 10.55 -13.74
N LEU A 141 -7.08 10.09 -13.92
CA LEU A 141 -6.78 8.88 -14.70
C LEU A 141 -7.47 7.65 -14.09
N ARG A 142 -7.55 7.56 -12.76
CA ARG A 142 -8.28 6.49 -12.06
C ARG A 142 -9.74 6.49 -12.47
N ARG A 143 -10.40 7.65 -12.51
CA ARG A 143 -11.80 7.76 -12.95
C ARG A 143 -11.98 7.35 -14.41
N LYS A 144 -10.99 7.65 -15.27
CA LYS A 144 -11.01 7.31 -16.70
C LYS A 144 -10.84 5.81 -16.96
N TYR A 145 -9.93 5.14 -16.25
CA TYR A 145 -9.52 3.76 -16.55
C TYR A 145 -9.97 2.72 -15.52
N GLY A 146 -10.48 3.12 -14.36
CA GLY A 146 -11.00 2.22 -13.33
C GLY A 146 -9.94 1.34 -12.65
N PHE A 147 -8.72 1.85 -12.47
CA PHE A 147 -7.65 1.12 -11.76
C PHE A 147 -7.72 1.29 -10.24
N LEU A 148 -7.06 0.39 -9.51
CA LEU A 148 -6.79 0.56 -8.08
C LEU A 148 -5.60 1.50 -7.88
N LEU A 149 -5.73 2.56 -7.07
CA LEU A 149 -4.65 3.48 -6.76
C LEU A 149 -4.07 3.18 -5.37
N VAL A 150 -2.81 2.74 -5.36
CA VAL A 150 -2.02 2.44 -4.16
C VAL A 150 -0.93 3.49 -4.02
N ILE A 151 -0.79 4.08 -2.84
CA ILE A 151 0.30 5.01 -2.56
C ILE A 151 1.16 4.54 -1.40
N ASP A 152 2.45 4.84 -1.45
CA ASP A 152 3.32 4.88 -0.27
C ASP A 152 3.45 6.35 0.19
N ASP A 153 2.95 6.62 1.39
CA ASP A 153 2.94 7.92 2.04
C ASP A 153 3.81 7.93 3.29
N ALA A 154 4.87 7.11 3.30
CA ALA A 154 5.81 7.04 4.40
C ALA A 154 6.54 8.36 4.67
N HIS A 155 6.78 9.19 3.65
CA HIS A 155 7.43 10.49 3.81
C HIS A 155 6.45 11.66 4.03
N GLY A 156 5.18 11.53 3.61
CA GLY A 156 4.18 12.57 3.81
C GLY A 156 3.36 12.41 5.10
N THR A 157 3.13 11.19 5.58
CA THR A 157 2.38 10.94 6.84
C THR A 157 2.98 11.71 8.01
N LEU A 158 2.16 12.49 8.72
CA LEU A 158 2.53 13.39 9.83
C LEU A 158 3.51 14.52 9.45
N VAL A 159 3.73 14.75 8.15
CA VAL A 159 4.56 15.83 7.61
C VAL A 159 3.73 16.79 6.76
N CYS A 160 2.81 16.24 5.97
CA CYS A 160 1.96 16.97 5.04
C CYS A 160 0.50 16.94 5.49
N GLY A 161 -0.25 17.98 5.11
CA GLY A 161 -1.65 18.17 5.50
C GLY A 161 -1.79 18.77 6.89
N ASP A 162 -2.87 19.51 7.13
CA ASP A 162 -3.08 20.26 8.37
C ASP A 162 -3.17 19.34 9.60
N ASN A 163 -3.65 18.12 9.43
CA ASN A 163 -3.78 17.12 10.51
C ASN A 163 -2.71 16.03 10.43
N GLY A 164 -1.75 16.13 9.50
CA GLY A 164 -0.74 15.10 9.27
C GLY A 164 -1.27 13.88 8.49
N GLY A 165 -2.41 14.01 7.81
CA GLY A 165 -3.03 13.00 6.95
C GLY A 165 -2.18 12.64 5.73
N GLY A 166 -1.15 13.43 5.43
CA GLY A 166 -0.13 13.17 4.42
C GLY A 166 -0.39 13.90 3.10
N VAL A 167 0.31 13.49 2.04
CA VAL A 167 0.19 14.15 0.74
C VAL A 167 -1.25 14.16 0.21
N PRO A 168 -2.05 13.08 0.36
CA PRO A 168 -3.45 13.12 -0.07
C PRO A 168 -4.30 14.16 0.65
N GLU A 169 -4.02 14.46 1.93
CA GLU A 169 -4.72 15.52 2.66
C GLU A 169 -4.28 16.89 2.16
N LEU A 170 -2.97 17.09 2.00
CA LEU A 170 -2.41 18.34 1.47
C LEU A 170 -2.99 18.70 0.09
N LEU A 171 -3.25 17.70 -0.75
CA LEU A 171 -3.78 17.87 -2.11
C LEU A 171 -5.30 17.64 -2.20
N GLU A 172 -6.00 17.52 -1.06
CA GLU A 172 -7.46 17.35 -0.96
C GLU A 172 -8.02 16.20 -1.81
N CYS A 173 -7.28 15.09 -1.92
CA CYS A 173 -7.60 13.97 -2.81
C CYS A 173 -7.68 12.61 -2.12
N GLU A 174 -7.84 12.57 -0.79
CA GLU A 174 -7.85 11.34 0.02
C GLU A 174 -8.92 10.34 -0.46
N SER A 175 -10.07 10.85 -0.88
CA SER A 175 -11.19 10.04 -1.38
C SER A 175 -10.86 9.30 -2.68
N GLY A 176 -9.86 9.76 -3.44
CA GLY A 176 -9.41 9.13 -4.69
C GLY A 176 -8.38 8.02 -4.49
N ILE A 177 -7.83 7.87 -3.28
CA ILE A 177 -6.83 6.85 -2.94
C ILE A 177 -7.52 5.59 -2.44
N ASP A 178 -7.18 4.40 -2.95
CA ASP A 178 -7.80 3.15 -2.48
C ASP A 178 -7.04 2.53 -1.30
N ILE A 179 -5.71 2.53 -1.37
CA ILE A 179 -4.82 1.97 -0.35
C ILE A 179 -3.69 2.97 -0.09
N SER A 180 -3.51 3.35 1.17
CA SER A 180 -2.39 4.18 1.63
C SER A 180 -1.49 3.35 2.54
N VAL A 181 -0.25 3.14 2.11
CA VAL A 181 0.80 2.54 2.92
C VAL A 181 1.57 3.66 3.62
N GLY A 182 1.97 3.43 4.86
CA GLY A 182 2.81 4.39 5.58
C GLY A 182 3.76 3.71 6.55
N THR A 183 4.56 4.54 7.24
CA THR A 183 5.50 4.08 8.25
C THR A 183 5.33 4.84 9.56
N LEU A 184 5.62 4.14 10.65
CA LEU A 184 5.71 4.71 11.98
C LEU A 184 7.15 5.06 12.37
N SER A 185 8.15 4.76 11.53
CA SER A 185 9.57 4.93 11.86
C SER A 185 10.22 6.19 11.31
N LYS A 186 9.42 7.19 10.93
CA LYS A 186 9.88 8.50 10.45
C LYS A 186 9.28 9.60 11.32
N ALA A 187 8.33 10.37 10.80
CA ALA A 187 7.70 11.47 11.54
C ALA A 187 7.05 11.03 12.86
N ALA A 188 6.48 9.82 12.92
CA ALA A 188 5.92 9.26 14.15
C ALA A 188 6.97 8.82 15.20
N GLY A 189 8.28 8.82 14.87
CA GLY A 189 9.35 8.56 15.84
C GLY A 189 9.35 7.17 16.50
N CYS A 190 8.69 6.18 15.90
CA CYS A 190 8.46 4.86 16.47
C CYS A 190 9.01 3.74 15.58
N GLN A 191 8.45 2.53 15.65
CA GLN A 191 8.71 1.42 14.73
C GLN A 191 7.39 0.87 14.24
N GLY A 192 7.32 0.60 12.93
CA GLY A 192 6.16 -0.03 12.32
C GLY A 192 5.90 0.44 10.90
N GLY A 193 5.01 -0.27 10.23
CA GLY A 193 4.34 0.17 9.02
C GLY A 193 2.84 -0.03 9.17
N PHE A 194 2.08 0.56 8.27
CA PHE A 194 0.64 0.38 8.27
C PHE A 194 0.08 0.42 6.85
N VAL A 195 -1.12 -0.12 6.69
CA VAL A 195 -1.89 -0.07 5.45
C VAL A 195 -3.31 0.39 5.77
N ALA A 196 -3.65 1.63 5.44
CA ALA A 196 -4.99 2.18 5.58
C ALA A 196 -5.78 1.98 4.27
N CYS A 197 -6.96 1.35 4.36
CA CYS A 197 -7.76 0.97 3.20
C CYS A 197 -9.21 0.64 3.60
N SER A 198 -10.00 0.08 2.67
CA SER A 198 -11.33 -0.44 3.03
C SER A 198 -11.24 -1.72 3.86
N THR A 199 -12.29 -2.02 4.61
CA THR A 199 -12.39 -3.24 5.43
C THR A 199 -12.18 -4.52 4.59
N ARG A 200 -12.65 -4.49 3.33
CA ARG A 200 -12.47 -5.58 2.37
C ARG A 200 -11.01 -5.76 1.98
N TRP A 201 -10.28 -4.67 1.72
CA TRP A 201 -8.86 -4.72 1.40
C TRP A 201 -8.03 -5.17 2.60
N LYS A 202 -8.31 -4.67 3.80
CA LYS A 202 -7.68 -5.14 5.04
C LYS A 202 -7.83 -6.65 5.20
N SER A 203 -9.05 -7.16 5.05
CA SER A 203 -9.34 -8.60 5.18
C SER A 203 -8.56 -9.46 4.17
N LEU A 204 -8.43 -8.99 2.92
CA LEU A 204 -7.62 -9.66 1.91
C LEU A 204 -6.13 -9.65 2.29
N ILE A 205 -5.59 -8.49 2.68
CA ILE A 205 -4.18 -8.35 3.06
C ILE A 205 -3.85 -9.17 4.30
N GLN A 206 -4.74 -9.22 5.29
CA GLN A 206 -4.58 -10.09 6.46
C GLN A 206 -4.52 -11.57 6.09
N SER A 207 -5.28 -11.99 5.07
CA SER A 207 -5.40 -13.41 4.66
C SER A 207 -4.34 -13.84 3.65
N ARG A 208 -3.72 -12.89 2.92
CA ARG A 208 -2.82 -13.18 1.79
C ARG A 208 -1.49 -12.43 1.81
N GLY A 209 -1.38 -11.34 2.56
CA GLY A 209 -0.16 -10.56 2.73
C GLY A 209 0.88 -11.34 3.51
N ARG A 210 1.81 -11.97 2.81
CA ARG A 210 2.73 -12.97 3.40
C ARG A 210 3.61 -12.37 4.49
N SER A 211 4.13 -11.16 4.28
CA SER A 211 4.96 -10.45 5.26
C SER A 211 4.19 -10.04 6.52
N PHE A 212 2.87 -9.94 6.48
CA PHE A 212 2.03 -9.78 7.68
C PHE A 212 1.82 -11.12 8.39
N ILE A 213 1.39 -12.15 7.65
CA ILE A 213 1.04 -13.47 8.19
C ILE A 213 2.21 -14.13 8.91
N PHE A 214 3.39 -14.09 8.29
CA PHE A 214 4.58 -14.80 8.75
C PHE A 214 5.51 -13.94 9.62
N SER A 215 4.97 -12.88 10.23
CA SER A 215 5.70 -12.00 11.15
C SER A 215 5.07 -11.95 12.52
N THR A 216 5.89 -11.72 13.54
CA THR A 216 5.43 -11.42 14.90
C THR A 216 4.78 -10.02 14.93
N ALA A 217 3.72 -9.86 15.72
CA ALA A 217 3.08 -8.57 15.92
C ALA A 217 4.05 -7.55 16.56
N LEU A 218 3.78 -6.26 16.38
CA LEU A 218 4.61 -5.20 16.97
C LEU A 218 4.59 -5.28 18.50
N PRO A 219 5.72 -5.03 19.20
CA PRO A 219 5.74 -5.02 20.66
C PRO A 219 4.74 -4.01 21.24
N VAL A 220 3.98 -4.41 22.26
CA VAL A 220 2.99 -3.53 22.91
C VAL A 220 3.59 -2.18 23.35
N PRO A 221 4.82 -2.10 23.93
CA PRO A 221 5.43 -0.81 24.25
C PRO A 221 5.67 0.10 23.04
N VAL A 222 5.98 -0.49 21.87
CA VAL A 222 6.18 0.23 20.60
C VAL A 222 4.83 0.73 20.08
N VAL A 223 3.81 -0.13 20.08
CA VAL A 223 2.47 0.28 19.63
C VAL A 223 1.90 1.37 20.54
N ALA A 224 2.08 1.24 21.86
CA ALA A 224 1.57 2.21 22.83
C ALA A 224 2.28 3.58 22.78
N SER A 225 3.50 3.66 22.22
CA SER A 225 4.20 4.94 22.02
C SER A 225 3.75 5.68 20.77
N VAL A 226 2.96 5.04 19.89
CA VAL A 226 2.27 5.73 18.80
C VAL A 226 1.07 6.45 19.40
N GLN A 227 1.30 7.65 19.91
CA GLN A 227 0.24 8.55 20.34
C GLN A 227 0.08 9.64 19.29
N GLY A 228 -1.14 9.75 18.75
CA GLY A 228 -1.63 10.94 18.07
C GLY A 228 -2.27 11.88 19.08
#